data_AF-A0A9W7KTM1-F1
#
_entry.id   AF-A0A9W7KTM1-F1
#
_cell.length_a   1.000
_cell.length_b   1.000
_cell.length_c   1.000
_cell.angle_alpha   90.00
_cell.angle_beta   90.00
_cell.angle_gamma   90.00
#
_symmetry.space_group_name_H-M   'P 1'
#
loop_
_entity.id
_entity.type
_entity.pdbx_description
1 polymer ?
#
loop_
_entity_poly.entity_id
_entity_poly.type
_entity_poly.pdbx_seq_one_letter_code
_entity_poly.pdbx_strand_id
1 'polypeptide(L)'
;MPPCDPQIQPAVQLKPSEENVPQQTKNDKKVIYSDILPNEPGTWKNHFSSLYFSGSFALTCLEVLMFAALFVAFSFEPTKNMFMGAIAWSRPSHSADSSYLPLILFSMSMFRRAYNSYLEACFFALPSERTQTWDEHKLKASRKDLCGREKDQLARLQWHDAGSMLSTTFLEVIAYMYIDGFYMGNCELWTGFSGLAERLVRMTVNHLIMSFGMYWMHRASHNIPFLWRIHGIHHWAKHPLSRNTYEDHWFDNFSNAVVGQTVAQILVPLDLPTMIFSRFFRIGESLEKHSGLSSKVNVFHSFTFAIFPFAQMPHHHDWHHEGSTNCNFTFSSIGGVWDWAFNTRQCGRAANTALKHGQVTSVDVQMINDTSGKKKGMAGSRGGWEKILPVASVVALAVAKLAANGLTVFGGDPVDAVLELF
;
A
#
# COMPACT_ATOMS: atom_id res chain seq x y z
N MET A 1 -70.69 11.55 -58.38
CA MET A 1 -70.65 10.07 -58.35
C MET A 1 -69.79 9.60 -59.51
N PRO A 2 -68.92 8.59 -59.36
CA PRO A 2 -68.51 7.85 -58.14
C PRO A 2 -66.95 7.82 -58.03
N PRO A 3 -66.30 6.93 -57.23
CA PRO A 3 -66.23 6.96 -55.76
C PRO A 3 -64.83 6.62 -55.17
N CYS A 4 -64.72 6.75 -53.83
CA CYS A 4 -64.03 5.93 -52.79
C CYS A 4 -62.63 5.30 -53.08
N ASP A 5 -61.66 5.21 -52.16
CA ASP A 5 -61.69 5.09 -50.68
C ASP A 5 -60.26 5.31 -50.09
N PRO A 6 -59.95 5.17 -48.77
CA PRO A 6 -59.22 6.18 -48.01
C PRO A 6 -57.91 5.65 -47.38
N GLN A 7 -56.97 6.53 -47.03
CA GLN A 7 -56.09 6.25 -45.90
C GLN A 7 -55.92 7.51 -45.05
N ILE A 8 -56.46 7.43 -43.84
CA ILE A 8 -56.40 8.43 -42.78
C ILE A 8 -54.98 8.39 -42.19
N GLN A 9 -54.29 9.53 -42.20
CA GLN A 9 -53.25 9.85 -41.21
C GLN A 9 -53.54 11.23 -40.61
N PRO A 10 -53.27 11.46 -39.31
CA PRO A 10 -53.93 12.51 -38.54
C PRO A 10 -53.26 13.88 -38.65
N ALA A 11 -54.15 14.86 -38.75
CA ALA A 11 -54.11 16.25 -38.29
C ALA A 11 -52.76 16.89 -37.91
N VAL A 12 -52.40 17.89 -38.71
CA VAL A 12 -51.58 19.05 -38.35
C VAL A 12 -52.06 19.65 -37.04
N GLN A 13 -51.17 19.73 -36.04
CA GLN A 13 -51.37 20.57 -34.86
C GLN A 13 -50.49 21.81 -34.91
N LEU A 14 -51.17 22.95 -35.01
CA LEU A 14 -50.69 24.30 -34.74
C LEU A 14 -50.16 24.37 -33.29
N LYS A 15 -49.05 25.10 -33.09
CA LYS A 15 -48.56 25.48 -31.75
C LYS A 15 -49.60 26.33 -31.01
N PRO A 16 -49.78 26.10 -29.70
CA PRO A 16 -50.04 27.21 -28.80
C PRO A 16 -49.21 27.17 -27.51
N SER A 17 -48.89 28.41 -27.07
CA SER A 17 -48.62 28.90 -25.72
C SER A 17 -47.48 28.30 -24.90
N GLU A 18 -46.46 29.14 -24.71
CA GLU A 18 -45.58 29.17 -23.54
C GLU A 18 -46.43 29.24 -22.25
N GLU A 19 -46.71 28.10 -21.64
CA GLU A 19 -47.13 28.03 -20.25
C GLU A 19 -46.67 26.70 -19.65
N ASN A 20 -45.99 26.80 -18.50
CA ASN A 20 -45.48 25.71 -17.67
C ASN A 20 -44.21 24.96 -18.15
N VAL A 21 -43.13 25.71 -18.37
CA VAL A 21 -41.79 25.21 -18.01
C VAL A 21 -41.65 25.46 -16.50
N PRO A 22 -41.49 24.44 -15.65
CA PRO A 22 -41.17 24.68 -14.24
C PRO A 22 -39.83 25.41 -14.21
N GLN A 23 -39.84 26.65 -13.71
CA GLN A 23 -38.61 27.34 -13.34
C GLN A 23 -37.87 26.46 -12.34
N GLN A 24 -36.78 25.83 -12.80
CA GLN A 24 -35.82 25.17 -11.92
C GLN A 24 -35.28 26.22 -10.96
N THR A 25 -35.79 26.18 -9.74
CA THR A 25 -35.21 26.91 -8.62
C THR A 25 -33.79 26.40 -8.41
N LYS A 26 -32.86 27.34 -8.23
CA LYS A 26 -31.41 27.13 -8.10
C LYS A 26 -30.98 26.32 -6.85
N ASN A 27 -31.88 25.55 -6.23
CA ASN A 27 -31.69 24.91 -4.93
C ASN A 27 -31.87 23.39 -4.90
N ASP A 28 -32.07 22.73 -6.04
CA ASP A 28 -31.98 21.27 -6.08
C ASP A 28 -30.52 20.84 -6.05
N LYS A 29 -30.00 20.67 -4.83
CA LYS A 29 -28.83 19.82 -4.58
C LYS A 29 -29.10 18.49 -5.26
N LYS A 30 -28.46 18.28 -6.42
CA LYS A 30 -28.48 17.03 -7.16
C LYS A 30 -28.10 15.93 -6.16
N VAL A 31 -29.07 15.11 -5.75
CA VAL A 31 -28.84 13.96 -4.88
C VAL A 31 -28.04 12.96 -5.71
N ILE A 32 -26.72 13.00 -5.55
CA ILE A 32 -25.74 12.29 -6.38
C ILE A 32 -25.55 10.83 -5.92
N TYR A 33 -25.88 10.54 -4.66
CA TYR A 33 -26.03 9.19 -4.14
C TYR A 33 -27.50 8.92 -3.90
N SER A 34 -28.00 7.78 -4.37
CA SER A 34 -29.23 7.28 -3.80
C SER A 34 -28.86 6.56 -2.51
N ASP A 35 -29.28 7.08 -1.36
CA ASP A 35 -29.39 6.31 -0.11
C ASP A 35 -30.51 5.25 -0.20
N ILE A 36 -30.80 4.79 -1.42
CA ILE A 36 -31.67 3.67 -1.66
C ILE A 36 -30.81 2.46 -1.30
N LEU A 37 -31.00 2.00 -0.06
CA LEU A 37 -30.65 0.64 0.31
C LEU A 37 -31.22 -0.27 -0.78
N PRO A 38 -30.44 -1.22 -1.33
CA PRO A 38 -30.96 -2.15 -2.32
C PRO A 38 -32.25 -2.77 -1.77
N ASN A 39 -33.28 -2.86 -2.61
CA ASN A 39 -34.60 -3.37 -2.22
C ASN A 39 -34.52 -4.79 -1.61
N GLU A 40 -33.46 -5.52 -1.95
CA GLU A 40 -33.06 -6.74 -1.26
C GLU A 40 -31.89 -6.43 -0.32
N PRO A 41 -32.01 -6.73 0.99
CA PRO A 41 -30.87 -6.61 1.89
C PRO A 41 -29.72 -7.48 1.36
N GLY A 42 -28.56 -6.87 1.19
CA GLY A 42 -27.36 -7.61 0.80
C GLY A 42 -27.10 -8.74 1.79
N THR A 43 -26.75 -9.93 1.30
CA THR A 43 -26.30 -11.00 2.19
C THR A 43 -24.97 -10.61 2.85
N TRP A 44 -24.64 -11.21 4.00
CA TRP A 44 -23.35 -10.97 4.66
C TRP A 44 -22.13 -11.27 3.76
N LYS A 45 -22.31 -12.13 2.74
CA LYS A 45 -21.29 -12.44 1.72
C LYS A 45 -21.05 -11.28 0.76
N ASN A 46 -22.03 -10.39 0.59
CA ASN A 46 -21.97 -9.22 -0.28
C ASN A 46 -21.54 -7.96 0.48
N HIS A 47 -21.31 -8.06 1.80
CA HIS A 47 -20.84 -6.93 2.59
C HIS A 47 -19.35 -6.69 2.32
N PHE A 48 -18.98 -5.44 2.02
CA PHE A 48 -17.59 -5.01 1.79
C PHE A 48 -16.64 -5.27 2.97
N SER A 49 -17.18 -5.66 4.13
CA SER A 49 -16.46 -5.94 5.38
C SER A 49 -16.37 -7.43 5.69
N SER A 50 -16.64 -8.30 4.71
CA SER A 50 -16.50 -9.74 4.92
C SER A 50 -15.07 -10.08 5.29
N LEU A 51 -14.80 -10.23 6.60
CA LEU A 51 -13.49 -10.62 7.12
C LEU A 51 -13.04 -11.99 6.58
N TYR A 52 -14.00 -12.79 6.11
CA TYR A 52 -13.80 -14.17 5.70
C TYR A 52 -13.42 -14.30 4.23
N PHE A 53 -13.90 -13.40 3.36
CA PHE A 53 -13.66 -13.47 1.92
C PHE A 53 -12.89 -12.24 1.44
N SER A 54 -11.81 -12.48 0.70
CA SER A 54 -11.22 -11.41 -0.12
C SER A 54 -12.18 -11.03 -1.25
N GLY A 55 -11.87 -9.97 -2.00
CA GLY A 55 -12.66 -9.56 -3.17
C GLY A 55 -12.76 -10.63 -4.27
N SER A 56 -12.02 -11.75 -4.16
CA SER A 56 -12.09 -12.91 -5.04
C SER A 56 -12.15 -14.21 -4.25
N PHE A 57 -13.10 -15.09 -4.59
CA PHE A 57 -13.16 -16.43 -4.03
C PHE A 57 -11.88 -17.23 -4.32
N ALA A 58 -11.34 -17.10 -5.53
CA ALA A 58 -10.10 -17.78 -5.92
C ALA A 58 -8.90 -17.33 -5.08
N LEU A 59 -8.75 -16.02 -4.85
CA LEU A 59 -7.68 -15.48 -3.98
C LEU A 59 -7.84 -15.95 -2.54
N THR A 60 -9.08 -16.01 -2.05
CA THR A 60 -9.38 -16.53 -0.70
C THR A 60 -8.98 -18.00 -0.58
N CYS A 61 -9.35 -18.84 -1.56
CA CYS A 61 -8.94 -20.24 -1.58
C CYS A 61 -7.42 -20.40 -1.65
N LEU A 62 -6.75 -19.62 -2.50
CA LEU A 62 -5.30 -19.63 -2.61
C LEU A 62 -4.63 -19.30 -1.28
N GLU A 63 -5.11 -18.26 -0.59
CA GLU A 63 -4.58 -17.88 0.73
C GLU A 63 -4.77 -18.98 1.77
N VAL A 64 -5.96 -19.57 1.84
CA VAL A 64 -6.26 -20.68 2.76
C VAL A 64 -5.36 -21.89 2.48
N LEU A 65 -5.20 -22.28 1.21
CA LEU A 65 -4.34 -23.39 0.82
C LEU A 65 -2.87 -23.11 1.15
N MET A 66 -2.40 -21.88 0.91
CA MET A 66 -1.04 -21.45 1.23
C MET A 66 -0.76 -21.54 2.73
N PHE A 67 -1.65 -21.01 3.58
CA PHE A 67 -1.48 -21.10 5.04
C PHE A 67 -1.63 -22.53 5.56
N ALA A 68 -2.53 -23.33 5.00
CA ALA A 68 -2.65 -24.75 5.34
C ALA A 68 -1.36 -25.51 5.01
N ALA A 69 -0.76 -25.26 3.85
CA ALA A 69 0.51 -25.87 3.46
C ALA A 69 1.65 -25.46 4.41
N LEU A 70 1.73 -24.17 4.77
CA LEU A 70 2.72 -23.70 5.75
C LEU A 70 2.52 -24.32 7.12
N PHE A 71 1.28 -24.40 7.60
CA PHE A 71 0.97 -25.02 8.89
C PHE A 71 1.35 -26.51 8.90
N VAL A 72 1.04 -27.24 7.82
CA VAL A 72 1.43 -28.64 7.66
C VAL A 72 2.97 -28.80 7.64
N ALA A 73 3.68 -27.94 6.91
CA ALA A 73 5.13 -28.00 6.76
C ALA A 73 5.90 -27.64 8.03
N PHE A 74 5.41 -26.69 8.83
CA PHE A 74 6.17 -26.13 9.96
C PHE A 74 5.66 -26.53 11.35
N SER A 75 4.39 -26.93 11.49
CA SER A 75 3.80 -27.21 12.81
C SER A 75 3.76 -28.70 13.18
N PHE A 76 3.85 -29.62 12.21
CA PHE A 76 3.87 -31.06 12.49
C PHE A 76 5.30 -31.62 12.38
N GLU A 77 5.82 -32.16 13.47
CA GLU A 77 7.21 -32.62 13.55
C GLU A 77 7.61 -33.67 12.50
N PRO A 78 6.80 -34.71 12.20
CA PRO A 78 7.16 -35.67 11.15
C PRO A 78 7.27 -35.03 9.77
N THR A 79 6.33 -34.16 9.43
CA THR A 79 6.30 -33.47 8.13
C THR A 79 7.41 -32.42 8.04
N LYS A 80 7.65 -31.67 9.12
CA LYS A 80 8.76 -30.72 9.24
C LYS A 80 10.09 -31.43 9.02
N ASN A 81 10.34 -32.53 9.73
CA ASN A 81 11.59 -33.29 9.60
C ASN A 81 11.78 -33.86 8.18
N MET A 82 10.71 -34.38 7.58
CA MET A 82 10.74 -34.85 6.19
C MET A 82 11.04 -33.73 5.20
N PHE A 83 10.35 -32.59 5.31
CA PHE A 83 10.54 -31.45 4.41
C PHE A 83 11.93 -30.86 4.54
N MET A 84 12.36 -30.56 5.78
CA MET A 84 13.68 -30.01 6.06
C MET A 84 14.81 -30.98 5.66
N GLY A 85 14.61 -32.28 5.87
CA GLY A 85 15.53 -33.31 5.41
C GLY A 85 15.64 -33.39 3.88
N ALA A 86 14.52 -33.26 3.15
CA ALA A 86 14.50 -33.32 1.69
C ALA A 86 15.30 -32.18 1.02
N ILE A 87 15.38 -31.02 1.67
CA ILE A 87 16.16 -29.86 1.20
C ILE A 87 17.51 -29.71 1.91
N ALA A 88 17.92 -30.72 2.70
CA ALA A 88 19.14 -30.70 3.52
C ALA A 88 19.29 -29.44 4.38
N TRP A 89 18.17 -28.89 4.87
CA TRP A 89 18.17 -27.65 5.62
C TRP A 89 18.49 -27.88 7.10
N SER A 90 19.36 -27.03 7.62
CA SER A 90 19.62 -26.88 9.06
C SER A 90 19.24 -25.47 9.51
N ARG A 91 18.56 -25.37 10.65
CA ARG A 91 18.17 -24.06 11.21
C ARG A 91 19.41 -23.20 11.51
N PRO A 92 19.47 -21.94 11.03
CA PRO A 92 20.52 -21.01 11.39
C PRO A 92 20.59 -20.80 12.91
N SER A 93 21.81 -20.62 13.44
CA SER A 93 22.07 -20.64 14.88
C SER A 93 21.29 -19.59 15.68
N HIS A 94 21.02 -18.43 15.08
CA HIS A 94 20.36 -17.31 15.76
C HIS A 94 18.87 -17.18 15.44
N SER A 95 18.34 -18.02 14.54
CA SER A 95 16.92 -17.96 14.14
C SER A 95 15.98 -18.57 15.19
N ALA A 96 14.80 -17.98 15.36
CA ALA A 96 13.71 -18.44 16.22
C ALA A 96 13.22 -19.83 15.82
N ASP A 97 12.39 -20.48 16.64
CA ASP A 97 11.71 -21.71 16.21
C ASP A 97 10.74 -21.40 15.05
N SER A 98 10.75 -22.27 14.05
CA SER A 98 9.97 -22.14 12.81
C SER A 98 8.50 -22.47 13.02
N SER A 99 8.17 -23.15 14.12
CA SER A 99 6.81 -23.56 14.48
C SER A 99 5.83 -22.39 14.58
N TYR A 100 6.31 -21.19 14.93
CA TYR A 100 5.50 -19.97 15.04
C TYR A 100 5.25 -19.26 13.70
N LEU A 101 6.06 -19.51 12.68
CA LEU A 101 6.03 -18.76 11.42
C LEU A 101 4.64 -18.78 10.75
N PRO A 102 3.94 -19.92 10.62
CA PRO A 102 2.60 -19.95 10.03
C PRO A 102 1.61 -19.09 10.80
N LEU A 103 1.66 -19.12 12.14
CA LEU A 103 0.76 -18.35 13.00
C LEU A 103 1.02 -16.84 12.90
N ILE A 104 2.30 -16.45 12.85
CA ILE A 104 2.70 -15.05 12.68
C ILE A 104 2.19 -14.52 11.34
N LEU A 105 2.47 -15.20 10.23
CA LEU A 105 2.02 -14.76 8.90
C LEU A 105 0.49 -14.75 8.77
N PHE A 106 -0.19 -15.75 9.33
CA PHE A 106 -1.65 -15.80 9.39
C PHE A 106 -2.22 -14.61 10.18
N SER A 107 -1.66 -14.31 11.36
CA SER A 107 -2.11 -13.19 12.20
C SER A 107 -1.96 -11.84 11.51
N MET A 108 -0.87 -11.64 10.74
CA MET A 108 -0.66 -10.44 9.92
C MET A 108 -1.72 -10.32 8.82
N SER A 109 -2.08 -11.43 8.15
CA SER A 109 -3.14 -11.38 7.13
C SER A 109 -4.50 -11.08 7.75
N MET A 110 -4.83 -11.68 8.91
CA MET A 110 -6.07 -11.38 9.62
C MET A 110 -6.13 -9.92 10.09
N PHE A 111 -5.04 -9.38 10.60
CA PHE A 111 -4.96 -7.96 10.95
C PHE A 111 -5.16 -7.06 9.73
N ARG A 112 -4.50 -7.36 8.60
CA ARG A 112 -4.69 -6.62 7.35
C ARG A 112 -6.16 -6.60 6.92
N ARG A 113 -6.85 -7.75 6.97
CA ARG A 113 -8.29 -7.86 6.65
C ARG A 113 -9.15 -7.03 7.61
N ALA A 114 -8.95 -7.21 8.91
CA ALA A 114 -9.73 -6.50 9.94
C ALA A 114 -9.52 -4.98 9.88
N TYR A 115 -8.28 -4.56 9.73
CA TYR A 115 -7.91 -3.15 9.70
C TYR A 115 -8.32 -2.46 8.40
N ASN A 116 -8.26 -3.15 7.25
CA ASN A 116 -8.85 -2.65 6.01
C ASN A 116 -10.36 -2.43 6.16
N SER A 117 -11.10 -3.40 6.70
CA SER A 117 -12.54 -3.26 6.94
C SER A 117 -12.88 -2.08 7.87
N TYR A 118 -12.05 -1.85 8.89
CA TYR A 118 -12.16 -0.68 9.77
C TYR A 118 -12.01 0.63 8.98
N LEU A 119 -10.93 0.78 8.21
CA LEU A 119 -10.68 2.00 7.44
C LEU A 119 -11.77 2.27 6.40
N GLU A 120 -12.27 1.24 5.73
CA GLU A 120 -13.38 1.39 4.80
C GLU A 120 -14.67 1.81 5.51
N ALA A 121 -14.98 1.23 6.67
CA ALA A 121 -16.13 1.66 7.46
C ALA A 121 -16.00 3.13 7.87
N CYS A 122 -14.82 3.57 8.32
CA CYS A 122 -14.54 4.98 8.60
C CYS A 122 -14.70 5.85 7.35
N PHE A 123 -14.21 5.40 6.20
CA PHE A 123 -14.32 6.14 4.94
C PHE A 123 -15.77 6.40 4.58
N PHE A 124 -16.64 5.39 4.65
CA PHE A 124 -18.07 5.56 4.36
C PHE A 124 -18.81 6.37 5.43
N ALA A 125 -18.48 6.19 6.71
CA ALA A 125 -19.15 6.86 7.82
C ALA A 125 -18.75 8.35 7.98
N LEU A 126 -17.56 8.75 7.52
CA LEU A 126 -16.97 10.06 7.81
C LEU A 126 -16.64 10.84 6.53
N PRO A 127 -17.64 11.29 5.74
CA PRO A 127 -17.41 12.02 4.50
C PRO A 127 -16.66 13.35 4.67
N SER A 128 -16.73 13.99 5.84
CA SER A 128 -15.99 15.23 6.15
C SER A 128 -14.49 15.03 6.32
N GLU A 129 -14.07 13.80 6.56
CA GLU A 129 -12.67 13.41 6.85
C GLU A 129 -11.96 12.84 5.63
N ARG A 130 -12.68 12.70 4.52
CA ARG A 130 -12.12 12.20 3.26
C ARG A 130 -11.17 13.22 2.65
N THR A 131 -10.16 12.71 1.97
CA THR A 131 -9.24 13.50 1.14
C THR A 131 -9.81 13.75 -0.26
N GLN A 132 -10.67 12.85 -0.72
CA GLN A 132 -11.30 12.88 -2.04
C GLN A 132 -12.55 13.77 -2.02
N THR A 133 -12.77 14.50 -3.11
CA THR A 133 -13.95 15.35 -3.31
C THR A 133 -15.17 14.54 -3.75
N TRP A 134 -16.36 15.11 -3.52
CA TRP A 134 -17.63 14.50 -3.93
C TRP A 134 -17.72 14.20 -5.44
N ASP A 135 -17.05 15.00 -6.27
CA ASP A 135 -17.09 14.84 -7.74
C ASP A 135 -16.27 13.63 -8.21
N GLU A 136 -15.20 13.28 -7.49
CA GLU A 136 -14.31 12.16 -7.81
C GLU A 136 -14.99 10.79 -7.60
N HIS A 137 -16.10 10.74 -6.85
CA HIS A 137 -16.84 9.51 -6.57
C HIS A 137 -18.06 9.27 -7.48
N LYS A 138 -18.25 10.07 -8.53
CA LYS A 138 -19.38 9.91 -9.46
C LYS A 138 -19.23 8.64 -10.30
N LEU A 139 -19.65 7.49 -9.74
CA LEU A 139 -19.54 6.14 -10.33
C LEU A 139 -20.47 5.92 -11.54
N LYS A 140 -21.67 6.52 -11.53
CA LYS A 140 -22.75 6.13 -12.45
C LYS A 140 -22.54 6.58 -13.90
N ALA A 141 -21.71 7.61 -14.13
CA ALA A 141 -21.42 8.13 -15.46
C ALA A 141 -20.14 7.55 -16.09
N SER A 142 -19.26 6.92 -15.29
CA SER A 142 -17.86 6.68 -15.68
C SER A 142 -17.49 5.22 -15.93
N ARG A 143 -18.36 4.23 -15.61
CA ARG A 143 -18.04 2.77 -15.67
C ARG A 143 -16.82 2.33 -14.85
N LYS A 144 -16.28 3.22 -14.00
CA LYS A 144 -15.11 2.99 -13.13
C LYS A 144 -15.51 2.57 -11.73
N ASP A 145 -14.57 1.97 -10.99
CA ASP A 145 -14.70 1.76 -9.55
C ASP A 145 -14.47 3.05 -8.74
N LEU A 146 -14.61 2.95 -7.41
CA LEU A 146 -14.40 4.07 -6.48
C LEU A 146 -12.99 4.67 -6.54
N CYS A 147 -12.01 3.91 -7.03
CA CYS A 147 -10.62 4.33 -7.11
C CYS A 147 -10.29 4.93 -8.49
N GLY A 148 -11.27 4.98 -9.40
CA GLY A 148 -11.12 5.51 -10.76
C GLY A 148 -10.61 4.49 -11.79
N ARG A 149 -10.69 3.19 -11.50
CA ARG A 149 -10.19 2.10 -12.34
C ARG A 149 -11.26 1.48 -13.22
N GLU A 150 -10.85 1.09 -14.42
CA GLU A 150 -11.67 0.38 -15.40
C GLU A 150 -11.82 -1.11 -15.05
N LYS A 151 -12.84 -1.76 -15.59
CA LYS A 151 -13.10 -3.19 -15.32
C LYS A 151 -11.98 -4.13 -15.80
N ASP A 152 -11.34 -3.81 -16.93
CA ASP A 152 -10.21 -4.57 -17.46
C ASP A 152 -8.96 -4.43 -16.58
N GLN A 153 -8.74 -3.24 -16.00
CA GLN A 153 -7.69 -3.01 -15.00
C GLN A 153 -7.92 -3.88 -13.76
N LEU A 154 -9.13 -3.91 -13.23
CA LEU A 154 -9.50 -4.76 -12.09
C LEU A 154 -9.33 -6.25 -12.38
N ALA A 155 -9.70 -6.70 -13.58
CA ALA A 155 -9.53 -8.10 -13.97
C ALA A 155 -8.05 -8.50 -14.03
N ARG A 156 -7.16 -7.60 -14.51
CA ARG A 156 -5.71 -7.84 -14.54
C ARG A 156 -5.09 -7.91 -13.15
N LEU A 157 -5.59 -7.11 -12.20
CA LEU A 157 -5.06 -7.06 -10.83
C LEU A 157 -5.19 -8.41 -10.11
N GLN A 158 -6.21 -9.22 -10.39
CA GLN A 158 -6.40 -10.52 -9.73
C GLN A 158 -5.17 -11.43 -9.80
N TRP A 159 -4.49 -11.49 -10.95
CA TRP A 159 -3.28 -12.29 -11.09
C TRP A 159 -2.09 -11.65 -10.37
N HIS A 160 -1.98 -10.32 -10.39
CA HIS A 160 -0.92 -9.62 -9.68
C HIS A 160 -1.09 -9.72 -8.15
N ASP A 161 -2.31 -9.78 -7.63
CA ASP A 161 -2.59 -10.04 -6.21
C ASP A 161 -2.14 -11.45 -5.81
N ALA A 162 -2.48 -12.45 -6.64
CA ALA A 162 -2.02 -13.83 -6.44
C ALA A 162 -0.49 -13.91 -6.47
N GLY A 163 0.14 -13.27 -7.47
CA GLY A 163 1.58 -13.20 -7.59
C GLY A 163 2.24 -12.50 -6.41
N SER A 164 1.68 -11.37 -5.94
CA SER A 164 2.17 -10.64 -4.77
C SER A 164 2.12 -11.51 -3.53
N MET A 165 0.98 -12.16 -3.28
CA MET A 165 0.81 -13.04 -2.12
C MET A 165 1.79 -14.22 -2.13
N LEU A 166 1.94 -14.90 -3.27
CA LEU A 166 2.84 -16.05 -3.39
C LEU A 166 4.31 -15.64 -3.29
N SER A 167 4.72 -14.61 -4.04
CA SER A 167 6.13 -14.20 -4.09
C SER A 167 6.62 -13.59 -2.77
N THR A 168 5.80 -12.76 -2.11
CA THR A 168 6.17 -12.17 -0.81
C THR A 168 6.16 -13.22 0.30
N THR A 169 5.19 -14.13 0.33
CA THR A 169 5.18 -15.24 1.31
C THR A 169 6.39 -16.15 1.10
N PHE A 170 6.71 -16.49 -0.15
CA PHE A 170 7.90 -17.26 -0.48
C PHE A 170 9.17 -16.55 -0.01
N LEU A 171 9.32 -15.24 -0.27
CA LEU A 171 10.45 -14.45 0.20
C LEU A 171 10.58 -14.51 1.73
N GLU A 172 9.48 -14.33 2.46
CA GLU A 172 9.47 -14.37 3.93
C GLU A 172 9.89 -15.74 4.48
N VAL A 173 9.39 -16.82 3.88
CA VAL A 173 9.75 -18.19 4.26
C VAL A 173 11.23 -18.48 3.96
N ILE A 174 11.70 -18.13 2.76
CA ILE A 174 13.11 -18.32 2.39
C ILE A 174 14.04 -17.47 3.25
N ALA A 175 13.69 -16.20 3.48
CA ALA A 175 14.47 -15.32 4.35
C ALA A 175 14.52 -15.87 5.79
N TYR A 176 13.40 -16.33 6.33
CA TYR A 176 13.36 -17.01 7.63
C TYR A 176 14.30 -18.24 7.67
N MET A 177 14.26 -19.06 6.62
CA MET A 177 15.01 -20.33 6.57
C MET A 177 16.51 -20.12 6.39
N TYR A 178 16.92 -19.19 5.52
CA TYR A 178 18.30 -19.13 5.05
C TYR A 178 19.08 -17.91 5.53
N ILE A 179 18.42 -16.85 6.01
CA ILE A 179 19.11 -15.67 6.52
C ILE A 179 19.22 -15.81 8.04
N ASP A 180 20.46 -16.00 8.52
CA ASP A 180 20.71 -16.12 9.97
C ASP A 180 20.31 -14.83 10.70
N GLY A 181 19.54 -15.00 11.78
CA GLY A 181 19.01 -13.88 12.55
C GLY A 181 17.95 -13.04 11.83
N PHE A 182 17.36 -13.51 10.73
CA PHE A 182 16.23 -12.81 10.09
C PHE A 182 15.02 -12.73 11.03
N TYR A 183 14.76 -13.79 11.78
CA TYR A 183 13.86 -13.80 12.94
C TYR A 183 14.66 -14.20 14.18
N MET A 184 15.33 -13.27 14.85
CA MET A 184 16.21 -13.62 15.97
C MET A 184 15.42 -14.28 17.11
N GLY A 185 15.82 -15.51 17.45
CA GLY A 185 15.12 -16.35 18.43
C GLY A 185 15.33 -15.96 19.88
N ASN A 186 16.45 -15.30 20.20
CA ASN A 186 16.83 -14.95 21.56
C ASN A 186 17.72 -13.68 21.57
N CYS A 187 17.11 -12.50 21.64
CA CYS A 187 17.63 -11.53 22.60
C CYS A 187 16.77 -11.76 23.83
N GLU A 188 17.37 -12.09 24.98
CA GLU A 188 16.69 -12.39 26.25
C GLU A 188 15.30 -11.75 26.31
N LEU A 189 14.27 -12.61 26.35
CA LEU A 189 12.86 -12.23 26.44
C LEU A 189 12.69 -11.28 27.63
N TRP A 190 12.82 -9.98 27.36
CA TRP A 190 12.67 -8.89 28.31
C TRP A 190 13.76 -8.82 29.40
N THR A 191 14.81 -8.03 29.17
CA THR A 191 15.76 -7.59 30.22
C THR A 191 15.22 -6.43 31.09
N GLY A 192 13.92 -6.13 30.99
CA GLY A 192 13.29 -4.96 31.62
C GLY A 192 13.31 -3.71 30.73
N PHE A 193 13.12 -2.53 31.34
CA PHE A 193 13.14 -1.23 30.63
C PHE A 193 14.49 -0.86 30.01
N SER A 194 15.59 -1.47 30.49
CA SER A 194 16.95 -1.25 29.98
C SER A 194 17.09 -1.64 28.50
N GLY A 195 16.38 -2.68 28.05
CA GLY A 195 16.36 -3.11 26.64
C GLY A 195 15.31 -2.39 25.77
N LEU A 196 14.34 -1.69 26.35
CA LEU A 196 13.28 -1.03 25.58
C LEU A 196 13.84 0.13 24.74
N ALA A 197 14.73 0.94 25.32
CA ALA A 197 15.36 2.03 24.58
C ALA A 197 16.18 1.50 23.38
N GLU A 198 16.94 0.42 23.58
CA GLU A 198 17.68 -0.23 22.49
C GLU A 198 16.74 -0.77 21.41
N ARG A 199 15.66 -1.47 21.79
CA ARG A 199 14.66 -1.97 20.83
C ARG A 199 14.02 -0.85 20.03
N LEU A 200 13.64 0.25 20.69
CA LEU A 200 13.06 1.42 20.03
C LEU A 200 14.07 2.06 19.06
N VAL A 201 15.31 2.27 19.48
CA VAL A 201 16.37 2.83 18.61
C VAL A 201 16.62 1.91 17.41
N ARG A 202 16.80 0.60 17.63
CA ARG A 202 17.00 -0.38 16.55
C ARG A 202 15.81 -0.41 15.60
N MET A 203 14.59 -0.41 16.13
CA MET A 203 13.38 -0.37 15.33
C MET A 203 13.31 0.93 14.51
N THR A 204 13.58 2.09 15.09
CA THR A 204 13.60 3.36 14.37
C THR A 204 14.65 3.35 13.25
N VAL A 205 15.89 2.93 13.53
CA VAL A 205 16.94 2.84 12.50
C VAL A 205 16.57 1.82 11.41
N ASN A 206 16.01 0.68 11.77
CA ASN A 206 15.51 -0.32 10.83
C ASN A 206 14.43 0.28 9.90
N HIS A 207 13.45 1.01 10.44
CA HIS A 207 12.42 1.67 9.62
C HIS A 207 12.99 2.79 8.76
N LEU A 208 14.02 3.51 9.22
CA LEU A 208 14.70 4.52 8.40
C LEU A 208 15.38 3.87 7.19
N ILE A 209 16.10 2.76 7.37
CA ILE A 209 16.75 2.00 6.29
C ILE A 209 15.70 1.42 5.33
N MET A 210 14.66 0.77 5.88
CA MET A 210 13.54 0.26 5.08
C MET A 210 12.92 1.36 4.23
N SER A 211 12.63 2.52 4.85
CA SER A 211 12.03 3.65 4.15
C SER A 211 12.95 4.25 3.10
N PHE A 212 14.27 4.24 3.34
CA PHE A 212 15.24 4.76 2.39
C PHE A 212 15.27 3.94 1.11
N GLY A 213 15.37 2.61 1.23
CA GLY A 213 15.33 1.70 0.08
C GLY A 213 14.04 1.85 -0.73
N MET A 214 12.90 1.88 -0.03
CA MET A 214 11.59 2.07 -0.66
C MET A 214 11.43 3.47 -1.29
N TYR A 215 11.91 4.54 -0.64
CA TYR A 215 11.86 5.90 -1.17
C TYR A 215 12.57 5.99 -2.53
N TRP A 216 13.78 5.45 -2.61
CA TRP A 216 14.55 5.51 -3.85
C TRP A 216 14.02 4.55 -4.91
N MET A 217 13.53 3.37 -4.53
CA MET A 217 12.86 2.48 -5.48
C MET A 217 11.62 3.13 -6.06
N HIS A 218 10.77 3.72 -5.22
CA HIS A 218 9.58 4.45 -5.64
C HIS A 218 9.93 5.63 -6.56
N ARG A 219 10.91 6.44 -6.17
CA ARG A 219 11.39 7.55 -7.00
C ARG A 219 11.97 7.09 -8.33
N ALA A 220 12.75 6.00 -8.35
CA ALA A 220 13.26 5.39 -9.58
C ALA A 220 12.11 4.90 -10.46
N SER A 221 11.07 4.29 -9.89
CA SER A 221 9.88 3.84 -10.60
C SER A 221 9.13 4.96 -11.33
N HIS A 222 9.14 6.18 -10.81
CA HIS A 222 8.56 7.34 -11.51
C HIS A 222 9.45 7.95 -12.61
N ASN A 223 10.75 7.65 -12.60
CA ASN A 223 11.73 8.32 -13.46
C ASN A 223 12.33 7.39 -14.53
N ILE A 224 12.29 6.07 -14.34
CA ILE A 224 12.80 5.08 -15.28
C ILE A 224 11.61 4.47 -16.05
N PRO A 225 11.50 4.66 -17.38
CA PRO A 225 10.34 4.20 -18.15
C PRO A 225 10.02 2.71 -18.02
N PHE A 226 11.04 1.86 -17.85
CA PHE A 226 10.85 0.43 -17.62
C PHE A 226 10.15 0.15 -16.29
N LEU A 227 10.67 0.74 -15.19
CA LEU A 227 10.07 0.58 -13.86
C LEU A 227 8.68 1.21 -13.80
N TRP A 228 8.43 2.31 -14.51
CA TRP A 228 7.09 2.90 -14.59
C TRP A 228 6.05 1.96 -15.23
N ARG A 229 6.43 1.12 -16.20
CA ARG A 229 5.48 0.14 -16.78
C ARG A 229 4.95 -0.84 -15.74
N ILE A 230 5.73 -1.06 -14.67
CA ILE A 230 5.41 -1.94 -13.55
C ILE A 230 4.64 -1.14 -12.50
N HIS A 231 5.23 -0.07 -11.97
CA HIS A 231 4.67 0.75 -10.90
C HIS A 231 3.41 1.52 -11.33
N GLY A 232 3.28 1.87 -12.61
CA GLY A 232 2.10 2.55 -13.15
C GLY A 232 0.78 1.76 -13.01
N ILE A 233 0.85 0.45 -12.71
CA ILE A 233 -0.30 -0.38 -12.34
C ILE A 233 -0.89 0.08 -10.99
N HIS A 234 -0.04 0.37 -9.99
CA HIS A 234 -0.46 0.95 -8.70
C HIS A 234 -1.21 2.28 -8.93
N HIS A 235 -0.67 3.12 -9.82
CA HIS A 235 -1.26 4.40 -10.20
C HIS A 235 -2.53 4.31 -11.06
N TRP A 236 -3.03 3.12 -11.39
CA TRP A 236 -4.39 3.01 -11.93
C TRP A 236 -5.42 3.48 -10.91
N ALA A 237 -5.18 3.29 -9.61
CA ALA A 237 -5.95 3.89 -8.54
C ALA A 237 -5.58 5.37 -8.40
N LYS A 238 -6.41 6.26 -8.94
CA LYS A 238 -6.22 7.73 -8.81
C LYS A 238 -6.74 8.27 -7.49
N HIS A 239 -7.66 7.53 -6.89
CA HIS A 239 -8.30 7.85 -5.62
C HIS A 239 -8.14 6.64 -4.71
N PRO A 240 -6.96 6.46 -4.11
CA PRO A 240 -6.66 5.24 -3.35
C PRO A 240 -7.60 5.11 -2.15
N LEU A 241 -7.98 3.87 -1.89
CA LEU A 241 -8.62 3.38 -0.67
C LEU A 241 -7.69 2.34 -0.03
N SER A 242 -7.90 2.03 1.26
CA SER A 242 -7.02 1.11 1.99
C SER A 242 -6.88 -0.25 1.31
N ARG A 243 -7.91 -0.70 0.57
CA ARG A 243 -7.89 -1.94 -0.22
C ARG A 243 -6.85 -1.95 -1.34
N ASN A 244 -6.47 -0.78 -1.86
CA ASN A 244 -5.52 -0.64 -2.96
C ASN A 244 -4.06 -0.73 -2.52
N THR A 245 -3.80 -0.75 -1.21
CA THR A 245 -2.45 -0.69 -0.63
C THR A 245 -1.47 -1.72 -1.21
N TYR A 246 -1.99 -2.87 -1.65
CA TYR A 246 -1.17 -3.96 -2.20
C TYR A 246 -1.61 -4.37 -3.62
N GLU A 247 -2.55 -3.63 -4.23
CA GLU A 247 -3.11 -3.93 -5.57
C GLU A 247 -2.19 -3.35 -6.66
N ASP A 248 -0.98 -3.89 -6.73
CA ASP A 248 0.11 -3.43 -7.59
C ASP A 248 0.61 -4.56 -8.48
N HIS A 249 1.54 -4.27 -9.38
CA HIS A 249 2.27 -5.33 -10.05
C HIS A 249 3.04 -6.19 -9.03
N TRP A 250 2.90 -7.52 -9.08
CA TRP A 250 3.56 -8.43 -8.13
C TRP A 250 5.06 -8.19 -7.94
N PHE A 251 5.78 -7.90 -9.02
CA PHE A 251 7.21 -7.59 -8.98
C PHE A 251 7.53 -6.30 -8.23
N ASP A 252 6.62 -5.33 -8.21
CA ASP A 252 6.78 -4.09 -7.45
C ASP A 252 6.70 -4.38 -5.94
N ASN A 253 5.68 -5.13 -5.52
CA ASN A 253 5.54 -5.61 -4.14
C ASN A 253 6.75 -6.45 -3.72
N PHE A 254 7.18 -7.40 -4.56
CA PHE A 254 8.34 -8.24 -4.29
C PHE A 254 9.62 -7.41 -4.16
N SER A 255 9.87 -6.49 -5.09
CA SER A 255 11.05 -5.62 -5.06
C SER A 255 11.05 -4.73 -3.81
N ASN A 256 9.91 -4.14 -3.46
CA ASN A 256 9.76 -3.34 -2.24
C ASN A 256 9.98 -4.17 -0.96
N ALA A 257 9.53 -5.43 -0.93
CA ALA A 257 9.79 -6.33 0.19
C ALA A 257 11.29 -6.61 0.34
N VAL A 258 12.01 -6.85 -0.76
CA VAL A 258 13.46 -7.05 -0.78
C VAL A 258 14.22 -5.80 -0.33
N VAL A 259 14.05 -4.68 -1.04
CA VAL A 259 14.84 -3.45 -0.79
C VAL A 259 14.43 -2.73 0.49
N GLY A 260 13.22 -2.98 0.98
CA GLY A 260 12.69 -2.44 2.22
C GLY A 260 12.94 -3.39 3.39
N GLN A 261 11.97 -4.26 3.65
CA GLN A 261 11.93 -5.09 4.86
C GLN A 261 13.13 -6.04 4.97
N THR A 262 13.46 -6.76 3.90
CA THR A 262 14.52 -7.79 3.95
C THR A 262 15.89 -7.16 4.19
N VAL A 263 16.24 -6.14 3.41
CA VAL A 263 17.50 -5.40 3.57
C VAL A 263 17.61 -4.73 4.94
N ALA A 264 16.54 -4.09 5.43
CA ALA A 264 16.54 -3.47 6.75
C ALA A 264 16.76 -4.50 7.86
N GLN A 265 16.12 -5.66 7.78
CA GLN A 265 16.28 -6.74 8.77
C GLN A 265 17.69 -7.37 8.72
N ILE A 266 18.30 -7.48 7.54
CA ILE A 266 19.71 -7.91 7.43
C ILE A 266 20.62 -6.90 8.10
N LEU A 267 20.49 -5.60 7.77
CA LEU A 267 21.40 -4.55 8.23
C LEU A 267 21.22 -4.22 9.71
N VAL A 268 19.98 -4.17 10.20
CA VAL A 268 19.62 -3.87 11.59
C VAL A 268 18.59 -4.90 12.02
N PRO A 269 19.03 -6.11 12.44
CA PRO A 269 18.12 -7.15 12.85
C PRO A 269 17.37 -6.76 14.12
N LEU A 270 16.08 -7.07 14.10
CA LEU A 270 15.16 -6.92 15.23
C LEU A 270 14.93 -8.29 15.88
N ASP A 271 14.84 -8.30 17.20
CA ASP A 271 14.39 -9.48 17.94
C ASP A 271 12.92 -9.79 17.64
N LEU A 272 12.53 -11.07 17.76
CA LEU A 272 11.23 -11.56 17.30
C LEU A 272 10.03 -10.68 17.76
N PRO A 273 9.89 -10.29 19.04
CA PRO A 273 8.79 -9.42 19.46
C PRO A 273 8.79 -8.05 18.79
N THR A 274 9.95 -7.41 18.68
CA THR A 274 10.12 -6.09 18.04
C THR A 274 9.85 -6.17 16.55
N MET A 275 10.31 -7.25 15.89
CA MET A 275 10.01 -7.52 14.49
C MET A 275 8.50 -7.71 14.28
N ILE A 276 7.82 -8.50 15.12
CA ILE A 276 6.38 -8.73 15.01
C ILE A 276 5.64 -7.39 15.13
N PHE A 277 5.97 -6.59 16.16
CA PHE A 277 5.39 -5.26 16.33
C PHE A 277 5.66 -4.36 15.11
N SER A 278 6.89 -4.30 14.64
CA SER A 278 7.29 -3.55 13.43
C SER A 278 6.44 -3.93 12.21
N ARG A 279 6.19 -5.22 12.00
CA ARG A 279 5.40 -5.71 10.87
C ARG A 279 3.92 -5.33 10.99
N PHE A 280 3.31 -5.47 12.17
CA PHE A 280 1.94 -5.00 12.40
C PHE A 280 1.82 -3.48 12.20
N PHE A 281 2.77 -2.73 12.77
CA PHE A 281 2.85 -1.28 12.61
C PHE A 281 2.93 -0.90 11.13
N ARG A 282 3.81 -1.55 10.37
CA ARG A 282 3.99 -1.27 8.94
C ARG A 282 2.75 -1.63 8.12
N ILE A 283 2.05 -2.73 8.43
CA ILE A 283 0.79 -3.07 7.76
C ILE A 283 -0.26 -1.99 8.02
N GLY A 284 -0.42 -1.58 9.28
CA GLY A 284 -1.39 -0.55 9.68
C GLY A 284 -1.11 0.79 9.02
N GLU A 285 0.15 1.23 9.08
CA GLU A 285 0.62 2.46 8.44
C GLU A 285 0.43 2.39 6.91
N SER A 286 0.79 1.29 6.24
CA SER A 286 0.59 1.16 4.78
C SER A 286 -0.88 1.25 4.38
N LEU A 287 -1.78 0.64 5.17
CA LEU A 287 -3.22 0.69 4.90
C LEU A 287 -3.80 2.09 5.10
N GLU A 288 -3.39 2.78 6.17
CA GLU A 288 -3.80 4.16 6.41
C GLU A 288 -3.32 5.12 5.32
N LYS A 289 -2.10 4.90 4.82
CA LYS A 289 -1.48 5.73 3.77
C LYS A 289 -2.35 5.80 2.50
N HIS A 290 -3.12 4.76 2.22
CA HIS A 290 -4.05 4.68 1.08
C HIS A 290 -5.51 4.86 1.49
N SER A 291 -5.82 5.16 2.76
CA SER A 291 -7.20 5.08 3.27
C SER A 291 -8.19 6.08 2.66
N GLY A 292 -7.71 7.11 1.96
CA GLY A 292 -8.54 8.23 1.51
C GLY A 292 -9.08 9.08 2.68
N LEU A 293 -8.53 8.92 3.88
CA LEU A 293 -8.87 9.62 5.10
C LEU A 293 -7.64 10.36 5.61
N SER A 294 -7.83 11.58 6.14
CA SER A 294 -6.73 12.31 6.78
C SER A 294 -7.19 12.92 8.10
N SER A 295 -7.32 12.06 9.12
CA SER A 295 -7.75 12.46 10.47
C SER A 295 -7.18 11.54 11.55
N LYS A 296 -7.59 11.75 12.80
CA LYS A 296 -7.17 10.93 13.96
C LYS A 296 -7.60 9.47 13.92
N VAL A 297 -8.46 9.08 12.98
CA VAL A 297 -8.81 7.67 12.73
C VAL A 297 -7.63 6.89 12.13
N ASN A 298 -6.68 7.59 11.50
CA ASN A 298 -5.40 7.04 11.08
C ASN A 298 -4.45 6.99 12.29
N VAL A 299 -4.69 6.05 13.21
CA VAL A 299 -3.96 5.91 14.48
C VAL A 299 -2.45 5.73 14.33
N PHE A 300 -1.97 5.02 13.31
CA PHE A 300 -0.53 4.78 13.08
C PHE A 300 0.18 6.03 12.56
N HIS A 301 -0.41 6.75 11.61
CA HIS A 301 0.08 8.04 11.15
C HIS A 301 -0.03 9.10 12.24
N SER A 302 -1.12 9.11 13.00
CA SER A 302 -1.31 10.03 14.13
C SER A 302 -0.24 9.83 15.20
N PHE A 303 0.08 8.57 15.53
CA PHE A 303 1.16 8.22 16.42
C PHE A 303 2.53 8.66 15.87
N THR A 304 2.80 8.34 14.60
CA THR A 304 4.05 8.74 13.93
C THR A 304 4.22 10.26 13.94
N PHE A 305 3.17 11.01 13.65
CA PHE A 305 3.16 12.47 13.64
C PHE A 305 3.37 13.08 15.03
N ALA A 306 2.81 12.46 16.08
CA ALA A 306 3.01 12.91 17.46
C ALA A 306 4.48 12.80 17.90
N ILE A 307 5.22 11.83 17.35
CA ILE A 307 6.65 11.60 17.68
C ILE A 307 7.55 12.38 16.72
N PHE A 308 7.20 12.44 15.43
CA PHE A 308 7.99 13.02 14.37
C PHE A 308 7.22 14.16 13.70
N PRO A 309 7.57 15.43 14.00
CA PRO A 309 6.83 16.60 13.50
C PRO A 309 7.02 16.87 12.00
N PHE A 310 7.73 16.00 11.28
CA PHE A 310 7.87 15.99 9.82
C PHE A 310 7.08 14.85 9.15
N ALA A 311 6.34 14.04 9.94
CA ALA A 311 5.62 12.90 9.41
C ALA A 311 4.65 13.29 8.30
N GLN A 312 4.55 12.41 7.31
CA GLN A 312 3.47 12.51 6.33
C GLN A 312 2.18 12.00 6.94
N MET A 313 1.09 12.42 6.33
CA MET A 313 -0.28 11.97 6.55
C MET A 313 -0.84 11.46 5.22
N PRO A 314 -1.91 10.64 5.20
CA PRO A 314 -2.38 9.97 3.98
C PRO A 314 -2.67 10.93 2.80
N HIS A 315 -3.13 12.16 3.08
CA HIS A 315 -3.37 13.16 2.04
C HIS A 315 -2.15 13.48 1.16
N HIS A 316 -0.93 13.31 1.67
CA HIS A 316 0.29 13.49 0.87
C HIS A 316 0.41 12.41 -0.20
N HIS A 317 0.05 11.17 0.15
CA HIS A 317 0.12 10.05 -0.77
C HIS A 317 -1.03 10.04 -1.76
N ASP A 318 -2.24 10.41 -1.33
CA ASP A 318 -3.36 10.61 -2.24
C ASP A 318 -3.01 11.62 -3.32
N TRP A 319 -2.35 12.72 -2.92
CA TRP A 319 -1.83 13.71 -3.87
C TRP A 319 -0.80 13.16 -4.85
N HIS A 320 0.04 12.24 -4.37
CA HIS A 320 1.01 11.54 -5.20
C HIS A 320 0.32 10.65 -6.27
N HIS A 321 -0.75 9.93 -5.90
CA HIS A 321 -1.55 9.11 -6.83
C HIS A 321 -2.23 9.92 -7.93
N GLU A 322 -2.60 11.17 -7.66
CA GLU A 322 -3.14 12.07 -8.67
C GLU A 322 -2.09 12.58 -9.68
N GLY A 323 -0.81 12.37 -9.38
CA GLY A 323 0.29 12.61 -10.31
C GLY A 323 0.27 11.64 -11.50
N SER A 324 0.77 12.09 -12.66
CA SER A 324 0.99 11.22 -13.82
C SER A 324 2.42 10.66 -13.83
N THR A 325 2.80 9.98 -14.93
CA THR A 325 4.21 9.89 -15.34
C THR A 325 4.88 11.25 -15.15
N ASN A 326 6.00 11.30 -14.42
CA ASN A 326 6.69 12.52 -13.95
C ASN A 326 6.17 13.16 -12.64
N CYS A 327 5.29 12.52 -11.88
CA CYS A 327 5.12 12.86 -10.46
C CYS A 327 6.48 12.74 -9.77
N ASN A 328 6.98 13.85 -9.22
CA ASN A 328 8.31 13.92 -8.60
C ASN A 328 8.26 14.42 -7.15
N PHE A 329 7.25 13.94 -6.41
CA PHE A 329 7.00 14.37 -5.05
C PHE A 329 6.36 13.26 -4.20
N THR A 330 6.53 13.35 -2.88
CA THR A 330 5.96 12.50 -1.84
C THR A 330 6.17 11.00 -2.09
N PHE A 331 7.42 10.56 -2.05
CA PHE A 331 7.80 9.16 -2.32
C PHE A 331 7.94 8.29 -1.07
N SER A 332 8.05 8.88 0.11
CA SER A 332 8.37 8.16 1.35
C SER A 332 7.32 7.10 1.64
N SER A 333 7.79 5.89 1.95
CA SER A 333 6.92 4.78 2.30
C SER A 333 6.36 4.89 3.72
N ILE A 334 7.10 5.55 4.62
CA ILE A 334 6.76 5.72 6.04
C ILE A 334 7.37 7.01 6.58
N GLY A 335 6.66 7.70 7.47
CA GLY A 335 7.21 8.80 8.29
C GLY A 335 7.70 10.05 7.58
N GLY A 336 7.77 10.11 6.24
CA GLY A 336 8.04 11.33 5.47
C GLY A 336 9.45 11.93 5.54
N VAL A 337 10.37 11.30 6.29
CA VAL A 337 11.73 11.83 6.54
C VAL A 337 12.51 12.08 5.26
N TRP A 338 12.40 11.19 4.27
CA TRP A 338 13.16 11.28 3.03
C TRP A 338 12.59 12.32 2.08
N ASP A 339 11.28 12.54 2.08
CA ASP A 339 10.68 13.66 1.35
C ASP A 339 11.04 15.02 1.95
N TRP A 340 11.19 15.08 3.27
CA TRP A 340 11.73 16.27 3.93
C TRP A 340 13.21 16.47 3.57
N ALA A 341 14.04 15.43 3.70
CA ALA A 341 15.48 15.50 3.45
C ALA A 341 15.83 15.82 1.99
N PHE A 342 15.09 15.27 1.03
CA PHE A 342 15.31 15.47 -0.40
C PHE A 342 14.39 16.53 -1.03
N ASN A 343 13.64 17.27 -0.20
CA ASN A 343 12.74 18.34 -0.61
C ASN A 343 11.73 17.90 -1.70
N THR A 344 11.18 16.69 -1.55
CA THR A 344 10.14 16.14 -2.42
C THR A 344 8.76 16.17 -1.77
N ARG A 345 8.59 16.73 -0.57
CA ARG A 345 7.27 16.83 0.10
C ARG A 345 6.30 17.74 -0.65
N GLN A 346 5.06 17.30 -0.82
CA GLN A 346 3.94 18.12 -1.30
C GLN A 346 2.69 17.89 -0.44
N CYS A 347 2.02 18.98 -0.06
CA CYS A 347 0.88 18.97 0.85
C CYS A 347 -0.46 18.58 0.20
N GLY A 348 -0.58 18.70 -1.13
CA GLY A 348 -1.77 18.29 -1.87
C GLY A 348 -3.07 19.06 -1.56
N ARG A 349 -4.17 18.70 -2.22
CA ARG A 349 -5.46 19.42 -2.11
C ARG A 349 -6.20 19.19 -0.78
N ALA A 350 -5.93 18.07 -0.09
CA ALA A 350 -6.66 17.67 1.12
C ALA A 350 -5.99 18.09 2.44
N ALA A 351 -4.95 18.92 2.36
CA ALA A 351 -4.24 19.47 3.51
C ALA A 351 -5.13 20.16 4.55
N ASN A 352 -6.22 20.80 4.09
CA ASN A 352 -7.19 21.46 4.98
C ASN A 352 -7.92 20.48 5.91
N THR A 353 -8.13 19.24 5.51
CA THR A 353 -8.73 18.21 6.37
C THR A 353 -7.76 17.84 7.50
N ALA A 354 -6.49 17.63 7.17
CA ALA A 354 -5.44 17.38 8.16
C ALA A 354 -5.22 18.57 9.11
N LEU A 355 -5.33 19.80 8.60
CA LEU A 355 -5.21 21.04 9.38
C LEU A 355 -6.23 21.11 10.51
N LYS A 356 -7.49 20.67 10.28
CA LYS A 356 -8.53 20.63 11.33
C LYS A 356 -8.13 19.79 12.54
N HIS A 357 -7.29 18.77 12.34
CA HIS A 357 -6.84 17.86 13.39
C HIS A 357 -5.47 18.23 13.96
N GLY A 358 -4.86 19.31 13.48
CA GLY A 358 -3.49 19.69 13.84
C GLY A 358 -2.42 18.72 13.30
N GLN A 359 -2.74 17.97 12.23
CA GLN A 359 -1.87 16.95 11.63
C GLN A 359 -1.19 17.48 10.36
N VAL A 360 -0.70 18.71 10.44
CA VAL A 360 0.05 19.39 9.39
C VAL A 360 1.27 20.06 10.00
N THR A 361 2.38 20.02 9.26
CA THR A 361 3.63 20.64 9.67
C THR A 361 3.62 22.14 9.38
N SER A 362 4.57 22.90 9.92
CA SER A 362 4.73 24.32 9.55
C SER A 362 4.99 24.51 8.05
N VAL A 363 5.71 23.58 7.44
CA VAL A 363 5.97 23.53 6.00
C VAL A 363 4.66 23.31 5.22
N ASP A 364 3.80 22.41 5.71
CA ASP A 364 2.49 22.17 5.10
C ASP A 364 1.62 23.42 5.16
N VAL A 365 1.57 24.10 6.32
CA VAL A 365 0.82 25.36 6.48
C VAL A 365 1.33 26.45 5.53
N GLN A 366 2.64 26.56 5.34
CA GLN A 366 3.21 27.48 4.36
C GLN A 366 2.78 27.13 2.93
N MET A 367 2.81 25.85 2.55
CA MET A 367 2.38 25.40 1.23
C MET A 367 0.87 25.60 0.99
N ILE A 368 0.03 25.42 2.02
CA ILE A 368 -1.42 25.69 1.95
C ILE A 368 -1.69 27.18 1.70
N ASN A 369 -0.94 28.05 2.37
CA ASN A 369 -1.11 29.51 2.27
C ASN A 369 -0.49 30.10 1.00
N ASP A 370 0.48 29.41 0.38
CA ASP A 370 1.03 29.76 -0.93
C ASP A 370 -0.01 29.48 -2.04
N THR A 371 -0.92 30.43 -2.25
CA THR A 371 -1.99 30.41 -3.26
C THR A 371 -1.48 30.40 -4.71
N SER A 372 -0.16 30.39 -4.93
CA SER A 372 0.42 30.16 -6.25
C SER A 372 0.27 28.67 -6.61
N GLY A 373 -0.89 28.28 -7.14
CA GLY A 373 -1.28 26.90 -7.51
C GLY A 373 -0.44 26.20 -8.59
N LYS A 374 0.86 26.48 -8.67
CA LYS A 374 1.81 25.71 -9.47
C LYS A 374 2.28 24.54 -8.62
N LYS A 375 2.05 23.31 -9.11
CA LYS A 375 2.81 22.14 -8.70
C LYS A 375 4.29 22.53 -8.76
N LYS A 376 4.93 22.80 -7.61
CA LYS A 376 6.39 22.96 -7.53
C LYS A 376 7.00 21.56 -7.65
N GLY A 377 6.80 20.92 -8.80
CA GLY A 377 7.59 19.76 -9.17
C GLY A 377 9.01 20.26 -9.34
N MET A 378 9.96 19.73 -8.57
CA MET A 378 11.37 19.86 -8.95
C MET A 378 11.47 19.40 -10.40
N ALA A 379 12.02 20.26 -11.27
CA ALA A 379 12.36 19.90 -12.63
C ALA A 379 13.08 18.55 -12.61
N GLY A 380 12.48 17.54 -13.25
CA GLY A 380 13.02 16.18 -13.24
C GLY A 380 14.47 16.23 -13.71
N SER A 381 15.41 15.70 -12.90
CA SER A 381 16.76 15.45 -13.41
C SER A 381 16.61 14.56 -14.64
N ARG A 382 17.25 14.95 -15.75
CA ARG A 382 17.18 14.24 -17.03
C ARG A 382 17.87 12.87 -17.03
N GLY A 383 18.31 12.39 -15.86
CA GLY A 383 18.79 11.03 -15.65
C GLY A 383 17.76 10.20 -14.86
N GLY A 384 17.56 8.96 -15.25
CA GLY A 384 16.75 7.99 -14.49
C GLY A 384 17.60 7.05 -13.65
N TRP A 385 18.75 6.62 -14.20
CA TRP A 385 19.57 5.55 -13.65
C TRP A 385 20.33 5.95 -12.38
N GLU A 386 20.68 7.22 -12.19
CA GLU A 386 21.31 7.68 -10.96
C GLU A 386 20.41 7.47 -9.74
N LYS A 387 19.09 7.40 -9.93
CA LYS A 387 18.10 7.16 -8.88
C LYS A 387 18.06 5.70 -8.42
N ILE A 388 18.68 4.77 -9.17
CA ILE A 388 18.83 3.37 -8.77
C ILE A 388 20.07 3.15 -7.89
N LEU A 389 21.08 4.04 -7.97
CA LEU A 389 22.33 3.90 -7.22
C LEU A 389 22.11 3.80 -5.70
N PRO A 390 21.21 4.59 -5.07
CA PRO A 390 20.94 4.43 -3.65
C PRO A 390 20.31 3.08 -3.32
N VAL A 391 19.46 2.53 -4.20
CA VAL A 391 18.88 1.18 -4.02
C VAL A 391 19.99 0.13 -4.09
N ALA A 392 20.83 0.19 -5.13
CA ALA A 392 21.96 -0.73 -5.30
C ALA A 392 22.94 -0.67 -4.12
N SER A 393 23.20 0.51 -3.57
CA SER A 393 24.12 0.72 -2.44
C SER A 393 23.63 0.01 -1.18
N VAL A 394 22.34 0.12 -0.84
CA VAL A 394 21.80 -0.50 0.39
C VAL A 394 21.72 -2.03 0.22
N VAL A 395 21.40 -2.51 -0.98
CA VAL A 395 21.43 -3.95 -1.30
C VAL A 395 22.87 -4.48 -1.20
N ALA A 396 23.86 -3.77 -1.74
CA ALA A 396 25.27 -4.16 -1.67
C ALA A 396 25.75 -4.23 -0.21
N LEU A 397 25.36 -3.28 0.64
CA LEU A 397 25.65 -3.33 2.08
C LEU A 397 25.04 -4.58 2.75
N ALA A 398 23.81 -4.95 2.39
CA ALA A 398 23.18 -6.15 2.92
C ALA A 398 23.90 -7.43 2.46
N VAL A 399 24.28 -7.52 1.18
CA VAL A 399 25.07 -8.64 0.64
C VAL A 399 26.43 -8.74 1.34
N ALA A 400 27.15 -7.62 1.48
CA ALA A 400 28.43 -7.58 2.18
C ALA A 400 28.30 -8.05 3.64
N LYS A 401 27.20 -7.68 4.32
CA LYS A 401 26.93 -8.14 5.68
C LYS A 401 26.64 -9.65 5.75
N LEU A 402 25.86 -10.19 4.82
CA LEU A 402 25.60 -11.63 4.73
C LEU A 402 26.89 -12.41 4.50
N ALA A 403 27.72 -11.93 3.57
CA ALA A 403 29.03 -12.48 3.26
C ALA A 403 29.97 -12.49 4.48
N ALA A 404 30.07 -11.37 5.21
CA ALA A 404 30.89 -11.27 6.41
C ALA A 404 30.44 -12.23 7.52
N ASN A 405 29.15 -12.60 7.54
CA ASN A 405 28.58 -13.56 8.48
C ASN A 405 28.63 -15.01 7.99
N GLY A 406 29.38 -15.31 6.92
CA GLY A 406 29.59 -16.68 6.42
C GLY A 406 28.44 -17.22 5.55
N LEU A 407 27.47 -16.39 5.17
CA LEU A 407 26.44 -16.73 4.20
C LEU A 407 26.99 -16.51 2.78
N THR A 408 27.72 -17.49 2.26
CA THR A 408 28.10 -17.54 0.84
C THR A 408 26.86 -17.90 0.03
N VAL A 409 26.07 -16.90 -0.38
CA VAL A 409 24.89 -17.11 -1.24
C VAL A 409 25.30 -17.56 -2.65
N PHE A 410 26.52 -17.23 -3.07
CA PHE A 410 27.16 -17.71 -4.29
C PHE A 410 28.62 -18.04 -3.94
N GLY A 411 29.13 -19.20 -4.37
CA GLY A 411 30.45 -19.72 -3.97
C GLY A 411 31.64 -18.98 -4.59
N GLY A 412 31.80 -17.69 -4.30
CA GLY A 412 32.91 -16.83 -4.71
C GLY A 412 33.15 -15.69 -3.72
N ASP A 413 34.30 -15.01 -3.83
CA ASP A 413 34.66 -13.90 -2.95
C ASP A 413 33.67 -12.73 -3.14
N PRO A 414 32.94 -12.32 -2.09
CA PRO A 414 31.90 -11.30 -2.18
C PRO A 414 32.43 -9.92 -2.60
N VAL A 415 33.71 -9.65 -2.41
CA VAL A 415 34.35 -8.38 -2.82
C VAL A 415 34.44 -8.30 -4.35
N ASP A 416 34.73 -9.41 -5.02
CA ASP A 416 34.86 -9.46 -6.48
C ASP A 416 33.49 -9.29 -7.16
N ALA A 417 32.43 -9.87 -6.61
CA ALA A 417 31.07 -9.72 -7.15
C ALA A 417 30.52 -8.29 -7.04
N VAL A 418 30.90 -7.54 -6.00
CA VAL A 418 30.51 -6.12 -5.86
C VAL A 418 31.35 -5.23 -6.78
N LEU A 419 32.64 -5.55 -6.99
CA LEU A 419 33.50 -4.82 -7.91
C LEU A 419 33.18 -5.08 -9.39
N GLU A 420 32.58 -6.22 -9.75
CA GLU A 420 32.08 -6.48 -11.11
C GLU A 420 30.74 -5.78 -11.42
N LEU A 421 30.05 -5.26 -10.41
CA LEU A 421 28.76 -4.55 -10.54
C LEU A 421 28.91 -3.01 -10.66
N PHE A 422 30.11 -2.46 -10.49
CA PHE A 422 30.47 -1.05 -10.68
C PHE A 422 31.43 -0.88 -11.85
#